data_AF-A0A5C8VFC7-F1
#
_entry.id   AF-A0A5C8VFC7-F1
#
_cell.length_a   1.000
_cell.length_b   1.000
_cell.length_c   1.000
_cell.angle_alpha   90.00
_cell.angle_beta   90.00
_cell.angle_gamma   90.00
#
_symmetry.space_group_name_H-M   'P 1'
#
loop_
_entity.id
_entity.type
_entity.pdbx_description
1 polymer ?
#
loop_
_entity_poly.entity_id
_entity_poly.type
_entity_poly.pdbx_seq_one_letter_code
_entity_poly.pdbx_strand_id
1 'polypeptide(L)'
;MSRGHLLEFLISRQVAAQIDNLFVRMLLSPHPLIPRNGFIDYANDDIVLREAAEKLSEIEWAGISEDINMYDRLSSWLGIQIHEQRSNETLTVPFSQKGVLSDHLTSATLDALEARSRLDLKLWRLLAAKTNIDPEALRWRATTTAAARFSQLLTYKVY
;
A
#
# COMPACT_ATOMS: atom_id res chain seq x y z
N MET A 1 9.33 9.83 -18.27
CA MET A 1 8.70 9.85 -16.94
C MET A 1 7.65 10.95 -16.96
N SER A 2 6.38 10.61 -16.83
CA SER A 2 5.26 11.52 -17.04
C SER A 2 5.31 12.66 -16.01
N ARG A 3 5.40 13.90 -16.50
CA ARG A 3 5.02 15.11 -15.75
C ARG A 3 3.49 15.24 -15.61
N GLY A 4 2.79 14.10 -15.65
CA GLY A 4 1.34 13.99 -15.69
C GLY A 4 0.76 14.11 -14.29
N HIS A 5 -0.44 14.68 -14.21
CA HIS A 5 -1.20 14.80 -12.97
C HIS A 5 -1.38 13.41 -12.36
N LEU A 6 -1.30 13.27 -11.03
CA LEU A 6 -1.40 11.98 -10.32
C LEU A 6 -2.58 11.12 -10.81
N LEU A 7 -3.70 11.76 -11.14
CA LEU A 7 -4.86 11.09 -11.73
C LEU A 7 -4.52 10.34 -13.03
N GLU A 8 -3.79 10.95 -13.97
CA GLU A 8 -3.39 10.34 -15.24
C GLU A 8 -2.56 9.07 -15.01
N PHE A 9 -1.68 9.11 -14.01
CA PHE A 9 -0.90 7.94 -13.61
C PHE A 9 -1.81 6.82 -13.08
N LEU A 10 -2.76 7.15 -12.20
CA LEU A 10 -3.65 6.16 -11.56
C LEU A 10 -4.66 5.50 -12.52
N ILE A 11 -5.03 6.18 -13.61
CA ILE A 11 -5.93 5.65 -14.63
C ILE A 11 -5.19 5.00 -15.81
N SER A 12 -3.86 5.12 -15.87
CA SER A 12 -3.06 4.57 -16.97
C SER A 12 -2.97 3.05 -16.89
N ARG A 13 -3.45 2.37 -17.94
CA ARG A 13 -3.36 0.90 -18.07
C ARG A 13 -1.93 0.38 -18.19
N GLN A 14 -0.99 1.23 -18.62
CA GLN A 14 0.42 0.86 -18.78
C GLN A 14 1.12 0.58 -17.45
N VAL A 15 0.61 1.18 -16.37
CA VAL A 15 1.15 1.00 -15.02
C VAL A 15 0.22 0.17 -14.12
N ALA A 16 -0.86 -0.38 -14.68
CA ALA A 16 -1.89 -1.07 -13.90
C ALA A 16 -1.33 -2.25 -13.09
N ALA A 17 -0.41 -3.02 -13.66
CA ALA A 17 0.21 -4.15 -12.96
C ALA A 17 0.99 -3.72 -11.71
N GLN A 18 1.47 -2.48 -11.67
CA GLN A 18 2.28 -1.93 -10.59
C GLN A 18 1.46 -1.22 -9.51
N ILE A 19 0.23 -0.79 -9.81
CA ILE A 19 -0.56 0.08 -8.91
C ILE A 19 -1.90 -0.50 -8.49
N ASP A 20 -2.46 -1.43 -9.23
CA ASP A 20 -3.83 -1.91 -9.02
C ASP A 20 -3.85 -3.14 -8.14
N ASN A 21 -4.18 -2.98 -6.86
CA ASN A 21 -4.29 -4.05 -5.86
C ASN A 21 -3.02 -4.92 -5.87
N LEU A 22 -1.88 -4.25 -5.69
CA LEU A 22 -0.55 -4.80 -5.88
C LEU A 22 -0.31 -6.05 -5.04
N PHE A 23 -0.72 -6.05 -3.78
CA PHE A 23 -0.51 -7.23 -2.91
C PHE A 23 -1.36 -8.42 -3.36
N VAL A 24 -2.61 -8.17 -3.74
CA VAL A 24 -3.49 -9.19 -4.32
C VAL A 24 -2.88 -9.75 -5.61
N ARG A 25 -2.32 -8.91 -6.48
CA ARG A 25 -1.60 -9.36 -7.69
C ARG A 25 -0.39 -10.21 -7.34
N MET A 26 0.41 -9.79 -6.37
CA MET A 26 1.61 -10.53 -5.96
C MET A 26 1.27 -11.92 -5.40
N LEU A 27 0.19 -12.03 -4.62
CA LEU A 27 -0.24 -13.30 -4.03
C LEU A 27 -0.80 -14.28 -5.07
N LEU A 28 -1.51 -13.77 -6.07
CA LEU A 28 -2.25 -14.61 -7.02
C LEU A 28 -1.56 -14.77 -8.38
N SER A 29 -0.52 -13.99 -8.69
CA SER A 29 0.08 -14.02 -10.02
C SER A 29 0.77 -15.36 -10.33
N PRO A 30 0.52 -15.98 -11.50
CA PRO A 30 -0.46 -15.59 -12.53
C PRO A 30 -1.89 -16.06 -12.22
N HIS A 31 -2.90 -15.24 -12.51
CA HIS A 31 -4.32 -15.56 -12.27
C HIS A 31 -5.22 -15.20 -13.47
N PRO A 32 -6.17 -16.06 -13.90
CA PRO A 32 -6.99 -15.83 -15.10
C PRO A 32 -7.89 -14.58 -15.01
N LEU A 33 -8.34 -14.22 -13.81
CA LEU A 33 -9.17 -13.01 -13.59
C LEU A 33 -8.35 -11.72 -13.38
N ILE A 34 -7.01 -11.83 -13.33
CA ILE A 34 -6.12 -10.68 -13.12
C ILE A 34 -5.40 -10.39 -14.44
N PRO A 35 -5.80 -9.34 -15.20
CA PRO A 35 -5.16 -9.03 -16.46
C PRO A 35 -3.72 -8.58 -16.24
N ARG A 36 -2.81 -9.04 -17.10
CA ARG A 36 -1.40 -8.62 -17.08
C ARG A 36 -1.23 -7.12 -17.34
N ASN A 37 -2.01 -6.57 -18.26
CA ASN A 37 -1.99 -5.17 -18.68
C ASN A 37 -3.40 -4.56 -18.57
N GLY A 38 -3.87 -4.32 -17.35
CA GLY A 38 -5.19 -3.74 -17.10
C GLY A 38 -5.55 -3.80 -15.63
N PHE A 39 -6.69 -3.21 -15.26
CA PHE A 39 -7.20 -3.22 -13.89
C PHE A 39 -8.07 -4.46 -13.64
N ILE A 40 -8.08 -4.96 -12.41
CA ILE A 40 -8.98 -6.04 -11.98
C ILE A 40 -10.41 -5.52 -12.06
N ASP A 41 -11.29 -6.28 -12.73
CA ASP A 41 -12.71 -5.96 -12.85
C ASP A 41 -13.42 -6.10 -11.50
N TYR A 42 -14.30 -5.15 -11.17
CA TYR A 42 -15.13 -5.17 -9.97
C TYR A 42 -16.02 -6.42 -9.89
N ALA A 43 -16.45 -6.96 -11.03
CA ALA A 43 -17.25 -8.18 -11.08
C ALA A 43 -16.51 -9.41 -10.52
N ASN A 44 -15.17 -9.36 -10.46
CA ASN A 44 -14.33 -10.45 -9.98
C ASN A 44 -13.85 -10.25 -8.54
N ASP A 45 -14.22 -9.14 -7.88
CA ASP A 45 -13.69 -8.74 -6.57
C ASP A 45 -13.83 -9.84 -5.52
N ASP A 46 -15.01 -10.46 -5.41
CA ASP A 46 -15.28 -11.46 -4.38
C ASP A 46 -14.46 -12.75 -4.59
N ILE A 47 -14.32 -13.19 -5.84
CA ILE A 47 -13.53 -14.38 -6.19
C ILE A 47 -12.06 -14.11 -5.91
N VAL A 48 -11.54 -13.00 -6.44
CA VAL A 48 -10.14 -12.62 -6.31
C VAL A 48 -9.77 -12.38 -4.84
N LEU A 49 -10.62 -11.71 -4.06
CA LEU A 49 -10.36 -11.47 -2.65
C LEU A 49 -10.36 -12.77 -1.84
N ARG A 50 -11.32 -13.67 -2.08
CA ARG A 50 -11.39 -14.97 -1.40
C ARG A 50 -10.12 -15.77 -1.65
N GLU A 51 -9.70 -15.90 -2.91
CA GLU A 51 -8.49 -16.64 -3.26
C GLU A 51 -7.23 -15.98 -2.71
N ALA A 52 -7.15 -14.64 -2.71
CA ALA A 52 -6.03 -13.92 -2.10
C ALA A 52 -5.95 -14.15 -0.59
N ALA A 53 -7.10 -14.21 0.10
CA ALA A 53 -7.16 -14.50 1.52
C ALA A 53 -6.78 -15.96 1.82
N GLU A 54 -7.20 -16.91 0.97
CA GLU A 54 -6.77 -18.31 1.03
C GLU A 54 -5.24 -18.40 0.86
N LYS A 55 -4.65 -17.73 -0.15
CA LYS A 55 -3.19 -17.69 -0.33
C LYS A 55 -2.45 -17.03 0.82
N LEU A 56 -2.98 -15.94 1.37
CA LEU A 56 -2.40 -15.31 2.55
C LEU A 56 -2.43 -16.24 3.78
N SER A 57 -3.43 -17.13 3.88
CA SER A 57 -3.52 -18.11 4.97
C SER A 57 -2.52 -19.27 4.86
N GLU A 58 -1.99 -19.53 3.67
CA GLU A 58 -0.90 -20.50 3.44
C GLU A 58 0.47 -19.94 3.89
N ILE A 59 0.59 -18.63 4.09
CA ILE A 59 1.81 -17.99 4.57
C ILE A 59 1.89 -18.17 6.09
N GLU A 60 2.94 -18.85 6.57
CA GLU A 60 3.13 -19.17 7.99
C GLU A 60 3.18 -17.93 8.89
N TRP A 61 3.70 -16.81 8.37
CA TRP A 61 3.75 -15.55 9.08
C TRP A 61 3.52 -14.36 8.16
N ALA A 62 2.57 -13.50 8.53
CA ALA A 62 2.32 -12.22 7.87
C ALA A 62 2.13 -11.13 8.94
N GLY A 63 2.82 -10.01 8.77
CA GLY A 63 2.79 -8.87 9.68
C GLY A 63 2.26 -7.60 9.03
N ILE A 64 1.97 -6.61 9.86
CA ILE A 64 1.55 -5.27 9.45
C ILE A 64 2.64 -4.30 9.84
N SER A 65 3.18 -3.55 8.88
CA SER A 65 4.27 -2.59 9.09
C SER A 65 3.93 -1.49 10.09
N GLU A 66 2.65 -1.16 10.22
CA GLU A 66 2.15 -0.13 11.13
C GLU A 66 1.95 -0.62 12.57
N ASP A 67 2.09 -1.92 12.82
CA ASP A 67 2.09 -2.45 14.17
C ASP A 67 3.49 -2.33 14.77
N ILE A 68 3.62 -1.51 15.81
CA ILE A 68 4.88 -1.26 16.51
C ILE A 68 5.50 -2.54 17.10
N ASN A 69 4.70 -3.55 17.40
CA ASN A 69 5.16 -4.83 17.95
C ASN A 69 5.41 -5.88 16.85
N MET A 70 5.35 -5.51 15.57
CA MET A 70 5.51 -6.44 14.45
C MET A 70 6.87 -7.13 14.46
N TYR A 71 7.96 -6.39 14.71
CA TYR A 71 9.30 -6.97 14.78
C TYR A 71 9.50 -7.88 16.01
N ASP A 72 8.88 -7.57 17.14
CA ASP A 72 8.92 -8.45 18.33
C ASP A 72 8.21 -9.77 18.08
N ARG A 73 7.04 -9.72 17.42
CA ARG A 73 6.31 -10.93 17.03
C ARG A 73 7.04 -11.73 15.95
N LEU A 74 7.67 -11.04 14.99
CA LEU A 74 8.51 -11.69 13.98
C LEU A 74 9.71 -12.38 14.63
N SER A 75 10.38 -11.69 15.56
CA SER A 75 11.52 -12.23 16.32
C SER A 75 11.12 -13.46 17.12
N SER A 76 9.97 -13.39 17.79
CA SER A 76 9.39 -14.51 18.54
C SER A 76 9.08 -15.70 17.64
N TRP A 77 8.54 -15.47 16.44
CA TRP A 77 8.25 -16.53 15.47
C TRP A 77 9.51 -17.16 14.88
N LEU A 78 10.52 -16.37 14.53
CA LEU A 78 11.79 -16.87 13.97
C LEU A 78 12.74 -17.48 15.03
N GLY A 79 12.52 -17.18 16.31
CA GLY A 79 13.45 -17.56 17.38
C GLY A 79 14.78 -16.80 17.37
N ILE A 80 14.87 -15.69 16.64
CA ILE A 80 16.04 -14.81 16.59
C ILE A 80 15.61 -13.36 16.78
N GLN A 81 16.47 -12.55 17.40
CA GLN A 81 16.17 -11.13 17.59
C GLN A 81 16.36 -10.37 16.27
N ILE A 82 15.29 -9.71 15.81
CA ILE A 82 15.33 -8.78 14.69
C ILE A 82 15.20 -7.36 15.23
N HIS A 83 16.14 -6.51 14.82
CA HIS A 83 16.09 -5.09 15.12
C HIS A 83 15.56 -4.34 13.90
N GLU A 84 14.58 -3.45 14.11
CA GLU A 84 14.19 -2.49 13.08
C GLU A 84 15.38 -1.59 12.75
N GLN A 85 15.96 -1.76 11.56
CA GLN A 85 16.93 -0.82 11.02
C GLN A 85 16.22 0.14 10.08
N ARG A 86 16.08 1.41 10.49
CA ARG A 86 15.72 2.49 9.56
C ARG A 86 16.91 2.77 8.64
N SER A 87 16.98 2.05 7.52
CA SER A 87 18.05 2.22 6.53
C SER A 87 17.64 3.02 5.29
N ASN A 88 16.35 3.35 5.14
CA ASN A 88 15.85 4.06 3.97
C ASN A 88 15.77 5.57 4.22
N GLU A 89 16.90 6.26 4.07
CA GLU A 89 16.89 7.71 3.83
C GLU A 89 16.38 7.96 2.42
N THR A 90 15.09 8.25 2.29
CA THR A 90 14.54 8.69 1.00
C THR A 90 15.11 10.06 0.68
N LEU A 91 15.87 10.16 -0.42
CA LEU A 91 16.41 11.43 -0.88
C LEU A 91 15.29 12.45 -1.04
N THR A 92 15.58 13.70 -0.69
CA THR A 92 14.61 14.79 -0.87
C THR A 92 14.30 14.97 -2.36
N VAL A 93 13.03 15.23 -2.68
CA VAL A 93 12.61 15.50 -4.06
C VAL A 93 13.28 16.81 -4.52
N PRO A 94 13.94 16.84 -5.69
CA PRO A 94 14.54 18.06 -6.23
C PRO A 94 13.52 19.20 -6.29
N PHE A 95 13.93 20.42 -5.95
CA PHE A 95 13.01 21.57 -5.87
C PHE A 95 12.19 21.78 -7.14
N SER A 96 12.81 21.64 -8.31
CA SER A 96 12.15 21.75 -9.62
C SER A 96 11.10 20.68 -9.91
N GLN A 97 11.01 19.65 -9.07
CA GLN A 97 10.06 18.54 -9.15
C GLN A 97 9.07 18.54 -7.98
N LYS A 98 9.20 19.46 -7.02
CA LYS A 98 8.25 19.60 -5.92
C LYS A 98 6.98 20.29 -6.42
N GLY A 99 5.92 19.50 -6.61
CA GLY A 99 4.56 20.01 -6.81
C GLY A 99 3.84 20.22 -5.48
N VAL A 100 2.76 21.01 -5.48
CA VAL A 100 1.86 21.11 -4.32
C VAL A 100 0.95 19.89 -4.33
N LEU A 101 1.11 19.00 -3.34
CA LEU A 101 0.35 17.75 -3.29
C LEU A 101 -1.17 17.97 -3.31
N SER A 102 -1.66 19.04 -2.67
CA SER A 102 -3.09 19.39 -2.66
C SER A 102 -3.67 19.56 -4.06
N ASP A 103 -2.88 20.04 -5.01
CA ASP A 103 -3.32 20.28 -6.40
C ASP A 103 -3.58 18.95 -7.14
N HIS A 104 -3.04 17.86 -6.60
CA HIS A 104 -3.21 16.52 -7.14
C HIS A 104 -4.30 15.72 -6.41
N LEU A 105 -4.70 16.09 -5.19
CA LEU A 105 -5.69 15.37 -4.37
C LEU A 105 -7.13 15.81 -4.66
N THR A 106 -7.51 15.84 -5.94
CA THR A 106 -8.89 16.07 -6.36
C THR A 106 -9.79 14.88 -5.99
N SER A 107 -11.12 15.07 -5.96
CA SER A 107 -12.08 13.97 -5.75
C SER A 107 -11.83 12.81 -6.72
N ALA A 108 -11.66 13.10 -8.01
CA ALA A 108 -11.38 12.07 -9.02
C ALA A 108 -10.08 11.30 -8.76
N THR A 109 -9.06 11.98 -8.22
CA THR A 109 -7.81 11.32 -7.81
C THR A 109 -8.03 10.38 -6.63
N LEU A 110 -8.82 10.81 -5.64
CA LEU A 110 -9.13 9.98 -4.47
C LEU A 110 -9.96 8.76 -4.89
N ASP A 111 -10.96 8.93 -5.76
CA ASP A 111 -11.75 7.83 -6.31
C ASP A 111 -10.87 6.83 -7.08
N ALA A 112 -9.90 7.34 -7.87
CA ALA A 112 -8.95 6.50 -8.56
C ALA A 112 -8.02 5.76 -7.58
N LEU A 113 -7.52 6.41 -6.53
CA LEU A 113 -6.71 5.76 -5.49
C LEU A 113 -7.49 4.64 -4.79
N GLU A 114 -8.75 4.90 -4.43
CA GLU A 114 -9.62 3.89 -3.83
C GLU A 114 -9.84 2.72 -4.79
N ALA A 115 -10.17 2.98 -6.05
CA ALA A 115 -10.34 1.95 -7.05
C ALA A 115 -9.08 1.07 -7.22
N ARG A 116 -7.88 1.67 -7.16
CA ARG A 116 -6.59 0.99 -7.29
C ARG A 116 -6.15 0.24 -6.02
N SER A 117 -6.77 0.45 -4.87
CA SER A 117 -6.37 -0.17 -3.60
C SER A 117 -7.48 -0.93 -2.87
N ARG A 118 -8.69 -0.99 -3.44
CA ARG A 118 -9.89 -1.54 -2.78
C ARG A 118 -9.74 -2.97 -2.26
N LEU A 119 -9.11 -3.87 -3.01
CA LEU A 119 -8.93 -5.27 -2.61
C LEU A 119 -7.79 -5.41 -1.62
N ASP A 120 -6.68 -4.68 -1.83
CA ASP A 120 -5.57 -4.62 -0.88
C ASP A 120 -6.05 -4.11 0.49
N LEU A 121 -6.92 -3.09 0.53
CA LEU A 121 -7.49 -2.57 1.77
C LEU A 121 -8.37 -3.62 2.47
N LYS A 122 -9.19 -4.37 1.72
CA LYS A 122 -9.99 -5.47 2.28
C LYS A 122 -9.09 -6.58 2.84
N LEU A 123 -8.07 -6.99 2.10
CA LEU A 123 -7.11 -8.01 2.52
C LEU A 123 -6.31 -7.55 3.75
N TRP A 124 -5.86 -6.30 3.76
CA TRP A 124 -5.18 -5.70 4.91
C TRP A 124 -6.07 -5.71 6.16
N ARG A 125 -7.37 -5.40 6.04
CA ARG A 125 -8.33 -5.48 7.15
C ARG A 125 -8.47 -6.90 7.69
N LEU A 126 -8.47 -7.91 6.82
CA LEU A 126 -8.49 -9.32 7.25
C LEU A 126 -7.22 -9.67 8.06
N LEU A 127 -6.06 -9.16 7.66
CA LEU A 127 -4.82 -9.35 8.41
C LEU A 127 -4.83 -8.56 9.73
N ALA A 128 -5.32 -7.31 9.72
CA ALA A 128 -5.39 -6.44 10.89
C ALA A 128 -6.31 -7.01 11.96
N ALA A 129 -7.41 -7.65 11.57
CA ALA A 129 -8.32 -8.33 12.48
C ALA A 129 -7.67 -9.50 13.26
N LYS A 130 -6.53 -10.03 12.80
CA LYS A 130 -5.75 -11.04 13.52
C LYS A 130 -4.82 -10.44 14.59
N THR A 131 -4.69 -9.12 14.62
CA THR A 131 -3.93 -8.41 15.64
C THR A 131 -4.82 -8.07 16.84
N ASN A 132 -4.22 -7.81 18.00
CA ASN A 132 -4.93 -7.32 19.18
C ASN A 132 -5.17 -5.80 19.15
N ILE A 133 -5.03 -5.16 17.98
CA ILE A 133 -5.16 -3.72 17.81
C ILE A 133 -6.37 -3.44 16.95
N ASP A 134 -7.14 -2.40 17.29
CA ASP A 134 -8.23 -1.92 16.45
C ASP A 134 -7.73 -1.59 15.02
N PRO A 135 -8.28 -2.25 13.98
CA PRO A 135 -7.90 -2.00 12.60
C PRO A 135 -8.03 -0.53 12.18
N GLU A 136 -9.03 0.21 12.66
CA GLU A 136 -9.15 1.62 12.29
C GLU A 136 -8.10 2.49 13.00
N ALA A 137 -7.72 2.17 14.25
CA ALA A 137 -6.57 2.80 14.89
C ALA A 137 -5.24 2.53 14.15
N LEU A 138 -5.02 1.30 13.67
CA LEU A 138 -3.87 0.97 12.82
C LEU A 138 -3.88 1.77 11.52
N ARG A 139 -5.05 1.85 10.87
CA ARG A 139 -5.22 2.61 9.63
C ARG A 139 -4.95 4.10 9.83
N TRP A 140 -5.47 4.70 10.91
CA TRP A 140 -5.21 6.09 11.24
C TRP A 140 -3.71 6.36 11.45
N ARG A 141 -3.02 5.47 12.16
CA ARG A 141 -1.55 5.54 12.31
C ARG A 141 -0.85 5.43 10.96
N ALA A 142 -1.25 4.48 10.12
CA ALA A 142 -0.73 4.31 8.75
C ALA A 142 -0.80 5.63 7.97
N THR A 143 -2.00 6.22 7.91
CA THR A 143 -2.26 7.45 7.18
C THR A 143 -1.47 8.63 7.76
N THR A 144 -1.44 8.77 9.09
CA THR A 144 -0.73 9.87 9.76
C THR A 144 0.77 9.76 9.56
N THR A 145 1.34 8.57 9.72
CA THR A 145 2.77 8.31 9.49
C THR A 145 3.13 8.54 8.03
N ALA A 146 2.32 8.07 7.08
CA ALA A 146 2.52 8.35 5.66
C ALA A 146 2.48 9.85 5.37
N ALA A 147 1.46 10.56 5.86
CA ALA A 147 1.32 12.00 5.69
C ALA A 147 2.50 12.77 6.31
N ALA A 148 2.96 12.40 7.50
CA ALA A 148 4.13 13.00 8.15
C ALA A 148 5.41 12.76 7.34
N ARG A 149 5.63 11.53 6.86
CA ARG A 149 6.80 11.18 6.03
C ARG A 149 6.79 11.97 4.71
N PHE A 150 5.66 12.00 4.00
CA PHE A 150 5.57 12.74 2.74
C PHE A 150 5.61 14.25 2.96
N SER A 151 5.04 14.76 4.06
CA SER A 151 5.20 16.16 4.45
C SER A 151 6.67 16.50 4.65
N GLN A 152 7.47 15.67 5.33
CA GLN A 152 8.91 15.92 5.49
C GLN A 152 9.68 15.91 4.16
N LEU A 153 9.28 15.09 3.19
CA LEU A 153 9.90 15.07 1.86
C LEU A 153 9.54 16.31 1.02
N LEU A 154 8.34 16.87 1.25
CA LEU A 154 7.82 18.02 0.53
C LEU A 154 8.20 19.36 1.19
N THR A 155 8.27 19.40 2.52
CA THR A 155 8.54 20.60 3.32
C THR A 155 10.02 20.97 3.32
N TYR A 156 10.29 22.26 3.46
CA TYR A 156 11.62 22.88 3.40
C TYR A 156 12.43 22.60 4.69
N LYS A 157 13.72 22.26 4.57
CA LYS A 157 14.68 22.53 5.65
C LYS A 157 15.27 23.92 5.37
N VAL A 158 14.84 24.93 6.13
CA VAL A 158 15.61 26.17 6.25
C VAL A 158 16.89 25.79 7.00
N TYR A 159 18.04 25.92 6.34
CA TYR A 159 19.31 26.08 7.04
C TYR A 159 19.65 27.57 7.04
#